data_AF-A0A9E5F2Z5-F1
#
_entry.id   AF-A0A9E5F2Z5-F1
#
_cell.length_a   1.000
_cell.length_b   1.000
_cell.length_c   1.000
_cell.angle_alpha   90.00
_cell.angle_beta   90.00
_cell.angle_gamma   90.00
#
_symmetry.space_group_name_H-M   'P 1'
#
loop_
_entity.id
_entity.type
_entity.pdbx_description
1 polymer ?
#
loop_
_entity_poly.entity_id
_entity_poly.type
_entity_poly.pdbx_seq_one_letter_code
_entity_poly.pdbx_strand_id
1 'polypeptide(L)'
;MQVNWIQKRAEKKVMAPESQFSARLVVIEGNDKGKMFPLSAGPIVLGRAKSDIIINDPRISREHLKLEFNVETGKLIFTDLKSLNGCQINGNSLGSGELKDGDRIQIGNTVLDCQMGFPPDLTVDTRREPILKTQKVESQPPPENEPNPTVIAESPKKAINKKRSFVSKPVAIAVVLLLGLVLFVSKPSTVATKQNQKVNLDLSLIRKEMEGQQPLKTLELALELQKQNPEDSELEEILGDLYIQLGKLEPAIQNYKASIEHQNPTKAIHFKLIRAYANAGFQALAIEHLKVVDKLIKESPKEKELFIELASLLLEYPNINSSFERSIIISKALQTEIAPESTIGYRLEGAVLSQAKKLKEAEAIYEKALTISPNDPDVLEQLTATKLNLQDIKGAKEMTQKWLSTNPNEVKALLALSYLDFYDKDYLATIPKLINVINLLAKTPEAPRRLEALHLLGLVYWEQGQRTEAESYFTQSCRLGFQQSCNHQALLTQEHSPAPASASKPEAPNRP
;
A
#
# COMPACT_ATOMS: atom_id res chain seq x y z
N MET A 1 -37.97 6.02 -19.35
CA MET A 1 -38.07 4.79 -20.18
C MET A 1 -37.17 3.73 -19.57
N GLN A 2 -37.52 2.44 -19.62
CA GLN A 2 -36.69 1.37 -19.05
C GLN A 2 -35.56 0.99 -20.02
N VAL A 3 -34.32 0.89 -19.53
CA VAL A 3 -33.17 0.45 -20.33
C VAL A 3 -32.96 -1.05 -20.12
N ASN A 4 -33.15 -1.83 -21.18
CA ASN A 4 -33.00 -3.29 -21.19
C ASN A 4 -31.69 -3.65 -21.90
N TRP A 5 -30.69 -4.18 -21.16
CA TRP A 5 -29.28 -4.15 -21.58
C TRP A 5 -28.49 -5.47 -21.48
N ILE A 6 -29.15 -6.59 -21.15
CA ILE A 6 -28.43 -7.84 -20.78
C ILE A 6 -28.05 -8.75 -21.96
N GLN A 7 -28.75 -8.72 -23.11
CA GLN A 7 -28.88 -9.93 -23.93
C GLN A 7 -28.01 -10.06 -25.21
N LYS A 8 -27.12 -9.12 -25.57
CA LYS A 8 -26.29 -9.23 -26.81
C LYS A 8 -24.84 -8.68 -26.74
N ARG A 9 -23.96 -9.31 -25.93
CA ARG A 9 -22.56 -9.56 -26.37
C ARG A 9 -21.80 -10.67 -25.63
N ALA A 10 -22.48 -11.74 -25.22
CA ALA A 10 -21.83 -12.92 -24.68
C ALA A 10 -21.25 -13.80 -25.81
N GLU A 11 -20.05 -13.48 -26.31
CA GLU A 11 -19.31 -14.41 -27.17
C GLU A 11 -17.78 -14.21 -27.08
N LYS A 12 -17.10 -15.21 -26.50
CA LYS A 12 -15.65 -15.48 -26.50
C LYS A 12 -14.69 -14.27 -26.42
N LYS A 13 -14.42 -13.82 -25.19
CA LYS A 13 -13.06 -13.47 -24.77
C LYS A 13 -12.60 -14.54 -23.77
N VAL A 14 -11.35 -15.01 -23.90
CA VAL A 14 -10.84 -16.16 -23.13
C VAL A 14 -10.80 -15.83 -21.64
N MET A 15 -11.36 -16.70 -20.79
CA MET A 15 -11.14 -16.65 -19.35
C MET A 15 -9.67 -16.98 -19.07
N ALA A 16 -8.95 -16.09 -18.38
CA ALA A 16 -7.74 -16.51 -17.68
C ALA A 16 -8.16 -17.48 -16.56
N PRO A 17 -7.47 -18.63 -16.37
CA PRO A 17 -7.86 -19.61 -15.37
C PRO A 17 -7.67 -19.06 -13.94
N GLU A 18 -8.60 -19.40 -13.06
CA GLU A 18 -8.72 -18.93 -11.67
C GLU A 18 -7.70 -19.61 -10.72
N SER A 19 -6.48 -19.87 -11.21
CA SER A 19 -5.50 -20.76 -10.57
C SER A 19 -4.04 -20.40 -10.88
N GLN A 20 -3.72 -19.11 -11.02
CA GLN A 20 -2.35 -18.65 -11.26
C GLN A 20 -1.56 -18.58 -9.95
N PHE A 21 -0.32 -19.08 -9.96
CA PHE A 21 0.61 -18.89 -8.85
C PHE A 21 1.02 -17.43 -8.71
N SER A 22 1.21 -17.00 -7.46
CA SER A 22 1.77 -15.71 -7.10
C SER A 22 3.12 -15.89 -6.38
N ALA A 23 4.01 -14.93 -6.54
CA ALA A 23 5.27 -14.89 -5.80
C ALA A 23 5.64 -13.45 -5.41
N ARG A 24 6.30 -13.28 -4.27
CA ARG A 24 6.87 -12.00 -3.82
C ARG A 24 8.21 -12.23 -3.12
N LEU A 25 9.04 -11.19 -3.08
CA LEU A 25 10.22 -11.14 -2.23
C LEU A 25 10.00 -10.12 -1.12
N VAL A 26 10.35 -10.47 0.12
CA VAL A 26 10.23 -9.60 1.29
C VAL A 26 11.62 -9.30 1.84
N VAL A 27 12.02 -8.03 1.95
CA VAL A 27 13.32 -7.68 2.53
C VAL A 27 13.28 -7.89 4.04
N ILE A 28 13.94 -8.94 4.52
CA ILE A 28 13.98 -9.26 5.96
C ILE A 28 15.20 -8.66 6.66
N GLU A 29 16.29 -8.38 5.93
CA GLU A 29 17.51 -7.72 6.45
C GLU A 29 18.13 -6.82 5.36
N GLY A 30 18.88 -5.79 5.78
CA GLY A 30 19.44 -4.75 4.90
C GLY A 30 18.72 -3.40 5.01
N ASN A 31 19.20 -2.40 4.26
CA ASN A 31 18.70 -1.01 4.31
C ASN A 31 17.21 -0.87 3.97
N ASP A 32 16.70 -1.78 3.14
CA ASP A 32 15.34 -1.78 2.60
C ASP A 32 14.37 -2.69 3.39
N LYS A 33 14.75 -3.11 4.61
CA LYS A 33 13.98 -4.01 5.46
C LYS A 33 12.51 -3.59 5.60
N GLY A 34 11.60 -4.53 5.36
CA GLY A 34 10.16 -4.33 5.35
C GLY A 34 9.56 -4.03 3.97
N LYS A 35 10.37 -3.70 2.94
CA LYS A 35 9.87 -3.60 1.56
C LYS A 35 9.47 -4.97 1.02
N MET A 36 8.44 -4.98 0.18
CA MET A 36 7.96 -6.16 -0.53
C MET A 36 7.93 -5.89 -2.04
N PHE A 37 8.37 -6.88 -2.82
CA PHE A 37 8.42 -6.81 -4.28
C PHE A 37 7.62 -7.98 -4.87
N PRO A 38 6.39 -7.75 -5.40
CA PRO A 38 5.64 -8.80 -6.08
C PRO A 38 6.30 -9.13 -7.43
N LEU A 39 6.36 -10.42 -7.77
CA LEU A 39 6.95 -10.89 -9.01
C LEU A 39 5.88 -11.06 -10.09
N SER A 40 6.08 -10.38 -11.22
CA SER A 40 5.30 -10.59 -12.44
C SER A 40 5.73 -11.86 -13.20
N ALA A 41 4.92 -12.33 -14.13
CA ALA A 41 5.32 -13.43 -15.01
C ALA A 41 6.46 -13.01 -15.95
N GLY A 42 7.43 -13.91 -16.19
CA GLY A 42 8.56 -13.68 -17.10
C GLY A 42 9.86 -13.28 -16.38
N PRO A 43 10.81 -12.64 -17.09
CA PRO A 43 12.10 -12.25 -16.55
C PRO A 43 12.01 -10.95 -15.72
N ILE A 44 12.70 -10.90 -14.59
CA ILE A 44 12.80 -9.73 -13.70
C ILE A 44 14.25 -9.59 -13.24
N VAL A 45 14.83 -8.39 -13.33
CA VAL A 45 16.18 -8.11 -12.83
C VAL A 45 16.11 -7.36 -11.50
N LEU A 46 16.86 -7.86 -10.51
CA LEU A 46 17.18 -7.20 -9.24
C LEU A 46 18.57 -6.60 -9.31
N GLY A 47 18.75 -5.45 -8.68
CA GLY A 47 20.03 -4.77 -8.56
C GLY A 47 19.88 -3.41 -7.88
N ARG A 48 20.93 -2.58 -7.93
CA ARG A 48 20.90 -1.22 -7.36
C ARG A 48 20.65 -0.09 -8.36
N ALA A 49 20.72 -0.36 -9.68
CA ALA A 49 20.39 0.62 -10.73
C ALA A 49 20.41 -0.05 -12.13
N LYS A 50 19.44 0.32 -13.00
CA LYS A 50 19.15 -0.37 -14.28
C LYS A 50 18.51 -1.76 -14.13
N SER A 51 17.74 -1.95 -13.06
CA SER A 51 17.03 -3.18 -12.73
C SER A 51 15.54 -2.88 -12.54
N ASP A 52 14.67 -3.86 -12.81
CA ASP A 52 13.22 -3.74 -12.63
C ASP A 52 12.85 -3.57 -11.15
N ILE A 53 13.58 -4.29 -10.28
CA ILE A 53 13.56 -4.11 -8.83
C ILE A 53 14.87 -3.42 -8.41
N ILE A 54 14.75 -2.25 -7.76
CA ILE A 54 15.87 -1.46 -7.25
C ILE A 54 15.97 -1.62 -5.74
N ILE A 55 17.12 -2.07 -5.26
CA ILE A 55 17.45 -2.28 -3.84
C ILE A 55 18.58 -1.35 -3.43
N ASN A 56 18.39 -0.60 -2.34
CA ASN A 56 19.31 0.43 -1.89
C ASN A 56 20.49 -0.12 -1.07
N ASP A 57 21.37 -0.89 -1.71
CA ASP A 57 22.57 -1.45 -1.09
C ASP A 57 23.81 -1.18 -1.96
N PRO A 58 24.83 -0.45 -1.46
CA PRO A 58 26.07 -0.18 -2.21
C PRO A 58 26.85 -1.42 -2.64
N ARG A 59 26.67 -2.57 -1.98
CA ARG A 59 27.34 -3.84 -2.32
C ARG A 59 26.59 -4.67 -3.37
N ILE A 60 25.35 -4.32 -3.67
CA ILE A 60 24.61 -4.92 -4.78
C ILE A 60 25.14 -4.38 -6.11
N SER A 61 25.24 -5.24 -7.12
CA SER A 61 25.65 -4.85 -8.47
C SER A 61 24.54 -4.06 -9.17
N ARG A 62 24.87 -3.26 -10.20
CA ARG A 62 23.87 -2.42 -10.90
C ARG A 62 22.68 -3.27 -11.37
N GLU A 63 23.00 -4.29 -12.15
CA GLU A 63 22.23 -5.50 -12.35
C GLU A 63 22.95 -6.61 -11.55
N HIS A 64 22.24 -7.40 -10.74
CA HIS A 64 22.86 -8.38 -9.81
C HIS A 64 22.29 -9.77 -10.00
N LEU A 65 20.97 -9.91 -9.96
CA LEU A 65 20.28 -11.19 -9.96
C LEU A 65 19.11 -11.12 -10.93
N LYS A 66 19.04 -12.05 -11.89
CA LYS A 66 17.85 -12.26 -12.72
C LYS A 66 16.99 -13.35 -12.09
N LEU A 67 15.69 -13.13 -12.11
CA LEU A 67 14.66 -14.12 -11.85
C LEU A 67 13.86 -14.40 -13.12
N GLU A 68 13.32 -15.61 -13.23
CA GLU A 68 12.32 -15.98 -14.24
C GLU A 68 11.16 -16.69 -13.52
N PHE A 69 9.98 -16.07 -13.51
CA PHE A 69 8.80 -16.61 -12.83
C PHE A 69 7.75 -17.11 -13.83
N ASN A 70 7.29 -18.34 -13.65
CA ASN A 70 6.24 -18.97 -14.45
C ASN A 70 4.98 -19.18 -13.61
N VAL A 71 3.97 -18.34 -13.83
CA VAL A 71 2.69 -18.32 -13.08
C VAL A 71 1.79 -19.54 -13.32
N GLU A 72 2.01 -20.32 -14.38
CA GLU A 72 1.23 -21.52 -14.69
C GLU A 72 1.75 -22.76 -13.94
N THR A 73 3.06 -22.83 -13.72
CA THR A 73 3.74 -23.96 -13.06
C THR A 73 4.19 -23.65 -11.63
N GLY A 74 4.14 -22.38 -11.22
CA GLY A 74 4.68 -21.89 -9.95
C GLY A 74 6.20 -21.83 -9.90
N LYS A 75 6.91 -22.19 -10.97
CA LYS A 75 8.37 -22.30 -10.99
C LYS A 75 9.03 -20.91 -10.98
N LEU A 76 9.97 -20.71 -10.06
CA LEU A 76 10.82 -19.52 -9.98
C LEU A 76 12.29 -19.94 -10.13
N ILE A 77 12.97 -19.43 -11.16
CA ILE A 77 14.40 -19.69 -11.42
C ILE A 77 15.19 -18.42 -11.12
N PHE A 78 16.39 -18.54 -10.55
CA PHE A 78 17.34 -17.45 -10.37
C PHE A 78 18.63 -17.65 -11.17
N THR A 79 19.31 -16.55 -11.50
CA THR A 79 20.63 -16.54 -12.15
C THR A 79 21.39 -15.28 -11.73
N ASP A 80 22.57 -15.44 -11.14
CA ASP A 80 23.49 -14.33 -10.84
C ASP A 80 24.07 -13.75 -12.14
N LEU A 81 24.02 -12.43 -12.28
CA LEU A 81 24.43 -11.72 -13.50
C LEU A 81 25.92 -11.37 -13.52
N LYS A 82 26.77 -12.27 -13.01
CA LYS A 82 28.20 -12.06 -12.75
C LYS A 82 28.43 -10.90 -11.79
N SER A 83 27.69 -10.90 -10.69
CA SER A 83 27.73 -9.85 -9.68
C SER A 83 29.07 -9.82 -8.93
N LEU A 84 29.47 -8.64 -8.43
CA LEU A 84 30.76 -8.46 -7.77
C LEU A 84 30.90 -9.20 -6.42
N ASN A 85 29.78 -9.42 -5.71
CA ASN A 85 29.76 -10.06 -4.39
C ASN A 85 29.09 -11.46 -4.39
N GLY A 86 28.55 -11.91 -5.54
CA GLY A 86 27.79 -13.14 -5.66
C GLY A 86 26.38 -13.08 -5.05
N CYS A 87 25.64 -14.19 -5.22
CA CYS A 87 24.36 -14.46 -4.60
C CYS A 87 24.47 -15.72 -3.73
N GLN A 88 23.83 -15.70 -2.56
CA GLN A 88 23.73 -16.87 -1.68
C GLN A 88 22.27 -17.26 -1.46
N ILE A 89 21.94 -18.54 -1.59
CA ILE A 89 20.61 -19.08 -1.26
C ILE A 89 20.74 -19.95 -0.01
N ASN A 90 20.00 -19.61 1.05
CA ASN A 90 20.07 -20.28 2.36
C ASN A 90 21.52 -20.43 2.89
N GLY A 91 22.36 -19.42 2.66
CA GLY A 91 23.79 -19.40 3.03
C GLY A 91 24.75 -20.09 2.05
N ASN A 92 24.25 -20.72 0.99
CA ASN A 92 25.08 -21.39 -0.02
C ASN A 92 25.30 -20.48 -1.23
N SER A 93 26.55 -20.19 -1.59
CA SER A 93 26.87 -19.40 -2.79
C SER A 93 26.52 -20.18 -4.07
N LEU A 94 25.60 -19.66 -4.88
CA LEU A 94 25.09 -20.33 -6.08
C LEU A 94 24.94 -19.34 -7.23
N GLY A 95 25.38 -19.73 -8.44
CA GLY A 95 25.28 -18.89 -9.64
C GLY A 95 23.93 -18.98 -10.37
N SER A 96 23.17 -20.07 -10.18
CA SER A 96 21.82 -20.24 -10.73
C SER A 96 21.12 -21.42 -10.05
N GLY A 97 19.79 -21.46 -10.11
CA GLY A 97 19.00 -22.56 -9.55
C GLY A 97 17.51 -22.26 -9.52
N GLU A 98 16.76 -23.11 -8.84
CA GLU A 98 15.32 -22.97 -8.61
C GLU A 98 15.08 -22.52 -7.15
N LEU A 99 14.22 -21.51 -6.98
CA LEU A 99 13.78 -21.02 -5.67
C LEU A 99 12.45 -21.66 -5.28
N LYS A 100 12.24 -21.77 -3.97
CA LYS A 100 11.04 -22.29 -3.33
C LYS A 100 10.48 -21.29 -2.31
N ASP A 101 9.25 -21.55 -1.88
CA ASP A 101 8.67 -20.85 -0.73
C ASP A 101 9.54 -21.02 0.52
N GLY A 102 9.83 -19.92 1.20
CA GLY A 102 10.70 -19.82 2.36
C GLY A 102 12.21 -19.78 2.07
N ASP A 103 12.65 -19.80 0.80
CA ASP A 103 14.09 -19.67 0.47
C ASP A 103 14.59 -18.23 0.71
N ARG A 104 15.75 -18.12 1.36
CA ARG A 104 16.40 -16.83 1.63
C ARG A 104 17.48 -16.52 0.60
N ILE A 105 17.30 -15.42 -0.13
CA ILE A 105 18.24 -14.89 -1.12
C ILE A 105 19.05 -13.77 -0.44
N GLN A 106 20.36 -13.94 -0.29
CA GLN A 106 21.26 -12.89 0.19
C GLN A 106 22.10 -12.33 -0.96
N ILE A 107 22.04 -11.00 -1.12
CA ILE A 107 22.80 -10.22 -2.10
C ILE A 107 23.33 -8.94 -1.43
N GLY A 108 24.66 -8.76 -1.43
CA GLY A 108 25.30 -7.68 -0.67
C GLY A 108 25.13 -7.85 0.85
N ASN A 109 24.63 -6.81 1.52
CA ASN A 109 24.20 -6.83 2.91
C ASN A 109 22.68 -7.07 3.06
N THR A 110 21.96 -7.32 1.96
CA THR A 110 20.49 -7.44 1.95
C THR A 110 20.06 -8.91 1.89
N VAL A 111 19.07 -9.29 2.70
CA VAL A 111 18.47 -10.63 2.70
C VAL A 111 16.98 -10.51 2.36
N LEU A 112 16.57 -11.27 1.35
CA LEU A 112 15.21 -11.36 0.83
C LEU A 112 14.63 -12.74 1.17
N ASP A 113 13.41 -12.77 1.69
CA ASP A 113 12.62 -13.98 1.94
C ASP A 113 11.70 -14.21 0.72
N CYS A 114 11.83 -15.38 0.08
CA CYS A 114 11.04 -15.74 -1.10
C CYS A 114 9.72 -16.38 -0.68
N GLN A 115 8.59 -15.80 -1.08
CA GLN A 115 7.26 -16.27 -0.67
C GLN A 115 6.42 -16.56 -1.92
N MET A 116 5.90 -17.79 -2.03
CA MET A 116 5.32 -18.34 -3.25
C MET A 116 4.08 -19.18 -2.94
N GLY A 117 2.96 -18.93 -3.63
CA GLY A 117 1.73 -19.69 -3.39
C GLY A 117 0.57 -19.35 -4.30
N PHE A 118 -0.47 -20.18 -4.26
CA PHE A 118 -1.77 -19.90 -4.85
C PHE A 118 -2.54 -18.89 -3.99
N PRO A 119 -3.31 -17.97 -4.57
CA PRO A 119 -4.42 -17.38 -3.84
C PRO A 119 -5.43 -18.50 -3.49
N PRO A 120 -5.95 -18.59 -2.25
CA PRO A 120 -5.92 -17.58 -1.19
C PRO A 120 -5.06 -17.94 0.05
N ASP A 121 -4.04 -18.79 -0.07
CA ASP A 121 -3.41 -19.48 1.09
C ASP A 121 -2.04 -18.90 1.52
N LEU A 122 -1.84 -17.58 1.36
CA LEU A 122 -0.64 -16.86 1.82
C LEU A 122 -0.80 -16.34 3.26
N THR A 123 -1.20 -17.21 4.19
CA THR A 123 -1.15 -16.88 5.63
C THR A 123 0.30 -16.94 6.13
N VAL A 124 0.85 -15.81 6.57
CA VAL A 124 2.21 -15.75 7.11
C VAL A 124 2.26 -16.43 8.49
N ASP A 125 2.86 -17.61 8.59
CA ASP A 125 3.12 -18.27 9.88
C ASP A 125 4.25 -17.56 10.65
N THR A 126 3.89 -16.53 11.40
CA THR A 126 4.81 -15.68 12.18
C THR A 126 5.47 -16.38 13.38
N ARG A 127 5.42 -17.71 13.47
CA ARG A 127 5.90 -18.51 14.62
C ARG A 127 7.23 -19.24 14.38
N ARG A 128 7.91 -18.99 13.25
CA ARG A 128 9.25 -19.52 13.00
C ARG A 128 10.32 -18.59 13.57
N GLU A 129 10.81 -18.93 14.76
CA GLU A 129 11.94 -18.26 15.41
C GLU A 129 13.22 -18.27 14.54
N PRO A 130 14.10 -17.27 14.67
CA PRO A 130 15.35 -17.23 13.92
C PRO A 130 16.33 -18.32 14.38
N ILE A 131 16.69 -19.24 13.47
CA ILE A 131 17.69 -20.30 13.74
C ILE A 131 19.11 -19.69 13.74
N LEU A 132 19.45 -19.01 14.82
CA LEU A 132 20.82 -18.58 15.13
C LEU A 132 21.66 -19.77 15.60
N LYS A 133 22.09 -20.63 14.67
CA LYS A 133 23.09 -21.68 14.93
C LYS A 133 24.50 -21.09 14.95
N THR A 134 24.84 -20.40 16.04
CA THR A 134 26.24 -20.09 16.37
C THR A 134 27.00 -21.34 16.81
N GLN A 135 27.42 -22.17 15.85
CA GLN A 135 28.38 -23.24 16.14
C GLN A 135 29.77 -22.64 16.38
N LYS A 136 30.11 -22.42 17.65
CA LYS A 136 31.50 -22.23 18.09
C LYS A 136 32.25 -23.52 17.77
N VAL A 137 33.29 -23.43 16.93
CA VAL A 137 34.17 -24.57 16.65
C VAL A 137 35.09 -24.78 17.84
N GLU A 138 34.95 -25.92 18.50
CA GLU A 138 35.87 -26.41 19.52
C GLU A 138 35.91 -27.94 19.42
N SER A 139 37.12 -28.50 19.39
CA SER A 139 37.41 -29.83 18.82
C SER A 139 37.62 -30.92 19.86
N GLN A 140 37.30 -32.18 19.52
CA GLN A 140 38.02 -33.40 19.95
C GLN A 140 37.62 -34.64 19.09
N PRO A 141 38.29 -35.81 19.19
CA PRO A 141 38.58 -36.70 18.04
C PRO A 141 37.61 -37.89 17.84
N PRO A 142 37.71 -38.63 16.71
CA PRO A 142 36.81 -39.75 16.38
C PRO A 142 37.23 -41.08 17.03
N PRO A 143 36.26 -41.98 17.29
CA PRO A 143 36.46 -43.43 17.37
C PRO A 143 35.99 -44.15 16.09
N GLU A 144 36.35 -45.44 15.96
CA GLU A 144 36.29 -46.20 14.71
C GLU A 144 35.13 -47.22 14.60
N ASN A 145 34.85 -47.63 13.37
CA ASN A 145 34.40 -48.95 12.90
C ASN A 145 32.98 -49.53 13.22
N GLU A 146 32.51 -50.26 12.20
CA GLU A 146 31.35 -51.17 12.11
C GLU A 146 31.51 -52.46 12.99
N PRO A 147 30.53 -53.40 13.14
CA PRO A 147 29.38 -53.67 12.25
C PRO A 147 28.03 -54.12 12.86
N ASN A 148 27.06 -54.35 11.95
CA ASN A 148 25.83 -55.17 12.11
C ASN A 148 26.19 -56.70 12.16
N PRO A 149 25.28 -57.69 12.37
CA PRO A 149 23.80 -57.71 12.28
C PRO A 149 23.09 -58.32 13.54
N THR A 150 21.79 -58.68 13.60
CA THR A 150 21.18 -59.92 13.01
C THR A 150 19.64 -60.02 13.25
N VAL A 151 18.96 -60.81 12.40
CA VAL A 151 17.53 -61.14 12.28
C VAL A 151 16.93 -62.04 13.39
N ILE A 152 15.68 -61.79 13.81
CA ILE A 152 14.55 -62.76 14.09
C ILE A 152 13.24 -61.97 13.80
N ALA A 153 12.27 -62.33 12.93
CA ALA A 153 11.25 -63.40 12.94
C ALA A 153 10.29 -63.36 14.18
N GLU A 154 8.99 -63.71 14.17
CA GLU A 154 8.09 -64.32 13.17
C GLU A 154 6.70 -63.60 13.10
N SER A 155 5.71 -64.23 12.46
CA SER A 155 4.26 -63.91 12.47
C SER A 155 3.50 -65.25 12.76
N PRO A 156 2.20 -65.55 12.47
CA PRO A 156 1.13 -64.78 11.80
C PRO A 156 -0.35 -65.02 12.29
N LYS A 157 -1.31 -64.42 11.54
CA LYS A 157 -2.71 -64.89 11.27
C LYS A 157 -3.68 -65.14 12.44
N LYS A 158 -4.83 -64.46 12.35
CA LYS A 158 -6.08 -65.07 11.81
C LYS A 158 -7.13 -64.04 11.38
N ALA A 159 -7.90 -64.40 10.37
CA ALA A 159 -9.15 -63.76 9.94
C ALA A 159 -10.16 -64.88 9.59
N ILE A 160 -11.37 -64.51 9.12
CA ILE A 160 -12.20 -65.18 8.07
C ILE A 160 -13.72 -65.26 8.40
N ASN A 161 -14.55 -64.68 7.49
CA ASN A 161 -15.98 -64.98 7.20
C ASN A 161 -17.09 -64.61 8.23
N LYS A 162 -18.39 -64.47 7.86
CA LYS A 162 -19.06 -64.61 6.53
C LYS A 162 -20.29 -63.69 6.33
N LYS A 163 -20.72 -63.58 5.07
CA LYS A 163 -21.83 -62.78 4.49
C LYS A 163 -23.25 -63.23 4.88
N ARG A 164 -24.22 -62.28 4.87
CA ARG A 164 -25.61 -62.29 4.28
C ARG A 164 -26.57 -61.40 5.11
N SER A 165 -27.70 -60.82 4.65
CA SER A 165 -28.14 -60.16 3.39
C SER A 165 -29.68 -59.98 3.41
N PHE A 166 -30.24 -58.87 2.85
CA PHE A 166 -31.71 -58.65 2.59
C PHE A 166 -32.62 -58.45 3.84
N VAL A 167 -33.82 -57.82 3.82
CA VAL A 167 -34.60 -57.03 2.81
C VAL A 167 -35.46 -55.90 3.44
N SER A 168 -35.94 -54.95 2.60
CA SER A 168 -37.24 -54.22 2.59
C SER A 168 -37.82 -53.42 3.80
N LYS A 169 -37.72 -52.07 3.68
CA LYS A 169 -38.80 -51.04 3.49
C LYS A 169 -39.94 -50.79 4.55
N PRO A 170 -40.62 -49.61 4.53
CA PRO A 170 -41.15 -48.97 5.75
C PRO A 170 -42.67 -48.69 5.83
N VAL A 171 -43.14 -48.36 7.05
CA VAL A 171 -44.47 -47.78 7.42
C VAL A 171 -44.28 -46.86 8.67
N ALA A 172 -45.25 -46.03 9.07
CA ALA A 172 -45.46 -44.64 8.63
C ALA A 172 -46.65 -43.96 9.38
N ILE A 173 -46.65 -42.61 9.43
CA ILE A 173 -47.81 -41.70 9.69
C ILE A 173 -48.35 -41.57 11.14
N ALA A 174 -48.91 -40.37 11.41
CA ALA A 174 -49.59 -39.85 12.62
C ALA A 174 -48.69 -39.62 13.86
N VAL A 175 -48.55 -38.42 14.45
CA VAL A 175 -49.42 -37.23 14.60
C VAL A 175 -50.61 -37.46 15.55
N VAL A 176 -50.35 -37.35 16.86
CA VAL A 176 -51.35 -37.18 17.91
C VAL A 176 -50.87 -36.12 18.91
N LEU A 177 -51.59 -34.99 18.95
CA LEU A 177 -51.74 -34.02 20.05
C LEU A 177 -50.45 -33.56 20.80
N LEU A 178 -49.94 -32.34 20.59
CA LEU A 178 -50.64 -31.05 20.75
C LEU A 178 -51.19 -30.81 22.18
N LEU A 179 -50.48 -31.32 23.20
CA LEU A 179 -50.67 -30.93 24.62
C LEU A 179 -49.34 -30.52 25.32
N GLY A 180 -48.29 -30.26 24.54
CA GLY A 180 -46.99 -29.76 25.03
C GLY A 180 -46.89 -28.24 25.15
N LEU A 181 -48.01 -27.50 25.07
CA LEU A 181 -48.05 -26.03 25.08
C LEU A 181 -47.93 -25.48 26.52
N VAL A 182 -46.88 -25.91 27.22
CA VAL A 182 -46.40 -25.22 28.43
C VAL A 182 -45.81 -23.89 27.98
N LEU A 183 -46.11 -22.83 28.73
CA LEU A 183 -45.71 -21.46 28.45
C LEU A 183 -44.19 -21.26 28.57
N PHE A 184 -43.43 -21.73 27.58
CA PHE A 184 -42.08 -21.22 27.32
C PHE A 184 -42.18 -19.82 26.69
N VAL A 185 -42.72 -18.88 27.47
CA VAL A 185 -42.50 -17.46 27.26
C VAL A 185 -41.00 -17.28 27.38
N SER A 186 -40.33 -17.20 26.24
CA SER A 186 -38.92 -16.83 26.12
C SER A 186 -38.75 -15.42 26.69
N LYS A 187 -38.57 -15.32 28.02
CA LYS A 187 -38.04 -14.12 28.66
C LYS A 187 -36.77 -13.77 27.89
N PRO A 188 -36.69 -12.60 27.23
CA PRO A 188 -35.46 -12.22 26.53
C PRO A 188 -34.33 -12.30 27.55
N SER A 189 -33.32 -13.10 27.24
CA SER A 189 -32.33 -13.55 28.21
C SER A 189 -31.57 -12.35 28.76
N THR A 190 -31.93 -11.91 29.96
CA THR A 190 -31.52 -10.62 30.54
C THR A 190 -30.01 -10.50 30.75
N VAL A 191 -29.30 -11.63 30.74
CA VAL A 191 -27.83 -11.70 30.73
C VAL A 191 -27.28 -11.31 29.35
N ALA A 192 -27.83 -11.83 28.25
CA ALA A 192 -27.38 -11.51 26.90
C ALA A 192 -27.64 -10.03 26.54
N THR A 193 -28.82 -9.49 26.87
CA THR A 193 -29.07 -8.05 26.68
C THR A 193 -28.14 -7.17 27.52
N LYS A 194 -27.76 -7.60 28.73
CA LYS A 194 -26.75 -6.89 29.55
C LYS A 194 -25.33 -7.02 28.99
N GLN A 195 -24.95 -8.18 28.48
CA GLN A 195 -23.64 -8.40 27.87
C GLN A 195 -23.49 -7.53 26.62
N ASN A 196 -24.45 -7.56 25.70
CA ASN A 196 -24.43 -6.70 24.50
C ASN A 196 -24.48 -5.21 24.86
N GLN A 197 -25.25 -4.80 25.90
CA GLN A 197 -25.21 -3.43 26.41
C GLN A 197 -23.83 -3.02 26.97
N LYS A 198 -23.10 -3.94 27.61
CA LYS A 198 -21.73 -3.69 28.08
C LYS A 198 -20.75 -3.59 26.91
N VAL A 199 -20.78 -4.53 25.97
CA VAL A 199 -19.91 -4.53 24.78
C VAL A 199 -20.12 -3.24 23.97
N ASN A 200 -21.36 -2.82 23.72
CA ASN A 200 -21.65 -1.55 23.03
C ASN A 200 -21.10 -0.33 23.79
N LEU A 201 -21.11 -0.34 25.12
CA LEU A 201 -20.52 0.72 25.94
C LEU A 201 -18.98 0.72 25.83
N ASP A 202 -18.35 -0.46 25.94
CA ASP A 202 -16.90 -0.62 25.82
C ASP A 202 -16.42 -0.23 24.41
N LEU A 203 -17.14 -0.60 23.34
CA LEU A 203 -16.90 -0.17 21.96
C LEU A 203 -17.09 1.34 21.74
N SER A 204 -18.00 1.99 22.49
CA SER A 204 -18.15 3.45 22.45
C SER A 204 -16.99 4.17 23.14
N LEU A 205 -16.44 3.58 24.21
CA LEU A 205 -15.25 4.09 24.89
C LEU A 205 -14.00 3.93 24.01
N ILE A 206 -13.82 2.78 23.37
CA ILE A 206 -12.70 2.53 22.44
C ILE A 206 -12.73 3.55 21.29
N ARG A 207 -13.88 3.76 20.64
CA ARG A 207 -14.01 4.79 19.58
C ARG A 207 -13.65 6.19 20.07
N LYS A 208 -14.01 6.56 21.29
CA LYS A 208 -13.61 7.83 21.90
C LYS A 208 -12.11 7.90 22.22
N GLU A 209 -11.47 6.81 22.63
CA GLU A 209 -10.02 6.77 22.83
C GLU A 209 -9.21 6.81 21.53
N MET A 210 -9.78 6.39 20.39
CA MET A 210 -9.15 6.56 19.06
C MET A 210 -8.95 8.04 18.69
N GLU A 211 -9.81 8.94 19.15
CA GLU A 211 -9.65 10.40 18.99
C GLU A 211 -8.47 10.95 19.82
N GLY A 212 -8.10 10.26 20.90
CA GLY A 212 -7.16 10.72 21.93
C GLY A 212 -5.67 10.59 21.59
N GLN A 213 -5.31 10.23 20.35
CA GLN A 213 -3.91 10.08 19.88
C GLN A 213 -3.06 9.05 20.67
N GLN A 214 -3.68 8.06 21.32
CA GLN A 214 -2.98 6.99 22.06
C GLN A 214 -3.25 5.59 21.47
N PRO A 215 -3.02 5.35 20.15
CA PRO A 215 -3.49 4.15 19.45
C PRO A 215 -2.96 2.82 20.03
N LEU A 216 -1.79 2.81 20.68
CA LEU A 216 -1.27 1.61 21.36
C LEU A 216 -2.12 1.21 22.58
N LYS A 217 -2.50 2.17 23.43
CA LYS A 217 -3.37 1.93 24.59
C LYS A 217 -4.78 1.51 24.16
N THR A 218 -5.31 2.16 23.14
CA THR A 218 -6.61 1.83 22.57
C THR A 218 -6.62 0.43 21.93
N LEU A 219 -5.51 0.01 21.31
CA LEU A 219 -5.31 -1.35 20.82
C LEU A 219 -5.26 -2.39 21.95
N GLU A 220 -4.56 -2.11 23.05
CA GLU A 220 -4.56 -3.01 24.22
C GLU A 220 -5.97 -3.24 24.78
N LEU A 221 -6.78 -2.18 24.88
CA LEU A 221 -8.17 -2.26 25.32
C LEU A 221 -9.05 -3.06 24.34
N ALA A 222 -8.90 -2.83 23.03
CA ALA A 222 -9.65 -3.54 22.00
C ALA A 222 -9.30 -5.05 21.95
N LEU A 223 -8.01 -5.40 22.09
CA LEU A 223 -7.56 -6.80 22.13
C LEU A 223 -8.05 -7.53 23.40
N GLU A 224 -8.18 -6.85 24.54
CA GLU A 224 -8.79 -7.45 25.74
C GLU A 224 -10.30 -7.67 25.59
N LEU A 225 -11.00 -6.80 24.85
CA LEU A 225 -12.40 -6.99 24.51
C LEU A 225 -12.59 -8.13 23.49
N GLN A 226 -11.64 -8.35 22.57
CA GLN A 226 -11.71 -9.41 21.55
C GLN A 226 -11.60 -10.81 22.18
N LYS A 227 -10.79 -10.98 23.24
CA LYS A 227 -10.74 -12.23 24.03
C LYS A 227 -12.10 -12.63 24.62
N GLN A 228 -12.98 -11.65 24.86
CA GLN A 228 -14.32 -11.86 25.41
C GLN A 228 -15.38 -11.99 24.31
N ASN A 229 -15.12 -11.46 23.10
CA ASN A 229 -16.05 -11.41 21.97
C ASN A 229 -15.27 -11.64 20.65
N PRO A 230 -14.89 -12.90 20.34
CA PRO A 230 -13.92 -13.21 19.28
C PRO A 230 -14.49 -13.21 17.84
N GLU A 231 -15.80 -13.07 17.67
CA GLU A 231 -16.51 -13.05 16.37
C GLU A 231 -17.33 -11.75 16.21
N ASP A 232 -16.86 -10.64 16.80
CA ASP A 232 -17.53 -9.34 16.75
C ASP A 232 -17.00 -8.49 15.58
N SER A 233 -17.82 -8.38 14.53
CA SER A 233 -17.47 -7.71 13.28
C SER A 233 -17.15 -6.21 13.43
N GLU A 234 -17.77 -5.52 14.39
CA GLU A 234 -17.53 -4.09 14.64
C GLU A 234 -16.21 -3.89 15.41
N LEU A 235 -15.91 -4.78 16.37
CA LEU A 235 -14.63 -4.80 17.07
C LEU A 235 -13.47 -5.12 16.11
N GLU A 236 -13.66 -6.03 15.17
CA GLU A 236 -12.66 -6.36 14.15
C GLU A 236 -12.46 -5.21 13.14
N GLU A 237 -13.53 -4.50 12.76
CA GLU A 237 -13.41 -3.27 11.98
C GLU A 237 -12.58 -2.20 12.73
N ILE A 238 -12.81 -2.04 14.03
CA ILE A 238 -12.07 -1.12 14.90
C ILE A 238 -10.60 -1.53 15.09
N LEU A 239 -10.32 -2.83 15.28
CA LEU A 239 -8.95 -3.37 15.34
C LEU A 239 -8.22 -3.15 14.01
N GLY A 240 -8.91 -3.34 12.88
CA GLY A 240 -8.39 -3.03 11.55
C GLY A 240 -7.99 -1.55 11.43
N ASP A 241 -8.86 -0.62 11.81
CA ASP A 241 -8.58 0.82 11.81
C ASP A 241 -7.39 1.19 12.71
N LEU A 242 -7.32 0.61 13.91
CA LEU A 242 -6.18 0.80 14.83
C LEU A 242 -4.87 0.30 14.23
N TYR A 243 -4.89 -0.84 13.53
CA TYR A 243 -3.71 -1.33 12.82
C TYR A 243 -3.31 -0.44 11.63
N ILE A 244 -4.26 0.16 10.90
CA ILE A 244 -3.97 1.20 9.89
C ILE A 244 -3.31 2.42 10.54
N GLN A 245 -3.84 2.95 11.65
CA GLN A 245 -3.25 4.08 12.38
C GLN A 245 -1.81 3.80 12.85
N LEU A 246 -1.50 2.54 13.17
CA LEU A 246 -0.16 2.09 13.57
C LEU A 246 0.75 1.71 12.38
N GLY A 247 0.31 1.92 11.14
CA GLY A 247 1.05 1.57 9.92
C GLY A 247 1.18 0.07 9.63
N LYS A 248 0.41 -0.77 10.35
CA LYS A 248 0.49 -2.24 10.29
C LYS A 248 -0.55 -2.80 9.33
N LEU A 249 -0.29 -2.67 8.03
CA LEU A 249 -1.25 -3.02 6.96
C LEU A 249 -1.68 -4.51 6.97
N GLU A 250 -0.77 -5.44 7.24
CA GLU A 250 -1.08 -6.89 7.24
C GLU A 250 -2.12 -7.29 8.30
N PRO A 251 -1.96 -7.02 9.62
CA PRO A 251 -3.00 -7.34 10.59
C PRO A 251 -4.28 -6.51 10.38
N ALA A 252 -4.21 -5.32 9.77
CA ALA A 252 -5.41 -4.59 9.38
C ALA A 252 -6.22 -5.35 8.33
N ILE A 253 -5.57 -5.84 7.26
CA ILE A 253 -6.19 -6.67 6.22
C ILE A 253 -6.84 -7.93 6.82
N GLN A 254 -6.16 -8.61 7.75
CA GLN A 254 -6.72 -9.83 8.37
C GLN A 254 -7.94 -9.55 9.24
N ASN A 255 -7.95 -8.46 10.03
CA ASN A 255 -9.13 -8.09 10.83
C ASN A 255 -10.29 -7.62 9.93
N TYR A 256 -10.02 -6.83 8.88
CA TYR A 256 -11.05 -6.45 7.90
C TYR A 256 -11.63 -7.66 7.13
N LYS A 257 -10.86 -8.73 6.92
CA LYS A 257 -11.38 -10.00 6.38
C LYS A 257 -12.29 -10.72 7.38
N ALA A 258 -11.84 -10.90 8.62
CA ALA A 258 -12.64 -11.55 9.67
C ALA A 258 -13.97 -10.83 9.90
N SER A 259 -13.94 -9.49 9.93
CA SER A 259 -15.13 -8.64 10.02
C SER A 259 -16.18 -8.94 8.93
N ILE A 260 -15.77 -9.27 7.69
CA ILE A 260 -16.65 -9.67 6.58
C ILE A 260 -17.25 -11.07 6.77
N GLU A 261 -16.53 -11.96 7.43
CA GLU A 261 -16.91 -13.37 7.64
C GLU A 261 -17.81 -13.55 8.88
N HIS A 262 -17.76 -12.62 9.85
CA HIS A 262 -18.51 -12.63 11.10
C HIS A 262 -19.86 -11.88 11.06
N GLN A 263 -20.47 -11.63 12.22
CA GLN A 263 -21.89 -11.25 12.32
C GLN A 263 -22.15 -9.77 12.04
N ASN A 264 -23.03 -9.50 11.06
CA ASN A 264 -23.52 -8.16 10.67
C ASN A 264 -22.44 -7.18 10.17
N PRO A 265 -21.62 -7.54 9.15
CA PRO A 265 -20.62 -6.65 8.58
C PRO A 265 -21.23 -5.33 8.08
N THR A 266 -20.52 -4.23 8.31
CA THR A 266 -20.86 -2.95 7.70
C THR A 266 -20.61 -3.01 6.20
N LYS A 267 -21.34 -2.23 5.38
CA LYS A 267 -20.96 -2.09 3.96
C LYS A 267 -19.64 -1.33 3.78
N ALA A 268 -19.22 -0.56 4.78
CA ALA A 268 -18.00 0.25 4.76
C ALA A 268 -16.73 -0.63 4.77
N ILE A 269 -16.78 -1.81 5.39
CA ILE A 269 -15.65 -2.75 5.51
C ILE A 269 -15.02 -3.08 4.14
N HIS A 270 -15.83 -3.19 3.09
CA HIS A 270 -15.36 -3.49 1.73
C HIS A 270 -14.47 -2.38 1.18
N PHE A 271 -14.83 -1.12 1.44
CA PHE A 271 -14.01 0.04 1.05
C PHE A 271 -12.72 0.10 1.88
N LYS A 272 -12.80 -0.13 3.19
CA LYS A 272 -11.64 -0.22 4.09
C LYS A 272 -10.64 -1.28 3.65
N LEU A 273 -11.11 -2.49 3.32
CA LEU A 273 -10.28 -3.58 2.81
C LEU A 273 -9.65 -3.25 1.44
N ILE A 274 -10.36 -2.58 0.54
CA ILE A 274 -9.78 -2.11 -0.74
C ILE A 274 -8.67 -1.08 -0.49
N ARG A 275 -8.88 -0.10 0.40
CA ARG A 275 -7.83 0.87 0.80
C ARG A 275 -6.62 0.17 1.41
N ALA A 276 -6.84 -0.81 2.28
CA ALA A 276 -5.77 -1.59 2.91
C ALA A 276 -4.96 -2.40 1.88
N TYR A 277 -5.63 -3.09 0.95
CA TYR A 277 -4.97 -3.78 -0.17
C TYR A 277 -4.20 -2.82 -1.07
N ALA A 278 -4.76 -1.66 -1.41
CA ALA A 278 -4.10 -0.67 -2.28
C ALA A 278 -2.86 -0.06 -1.61
N ASN A 279 -2.94 0.29 -0.32
CA ASN A 279 -1.81 0.76 0.50
C ASN A 279 -0.71 -0.29 0.65
N ALA A 280 -1.08 -1.58 0.73
CA ALA A 280 -0.12 -2.69 0.79
C ALA A 280 0.45 -3.09 -0.58
N GLY A 281 0.06 -2.41 -1.67
CA GLY A 281 0.51 -2.68 -3.03
C GLY A 281 -0.22 -3.83 -3.74
N PHE A 282 -1.20 -4.47 -3.10
CA PHE A 282 -1.97 -5.59 -3.64
C PHE A 282 -3.09 -5.13 -4.59
N GLN A 283 -2.71 -4.42 -5.65
CA GLN A 283 -3.63 -3.80 -6.63
C GLN A 283 -4.61 -4.81 -7.24
N ALA A 284 -4.18 -6.06 -7.48
CA ALA A 284 -5.05 -7.12 -7.99
C ALA A 284 -6.20 -7.46 -7.02
N LEU A 285 -5.91 -7.60 -5.72
CA LEU A 285 -6.92 -7.88 -4.69
C LEU A 285 -7.86 -6.69 -4.48
N ALA A 286 -7.34 -5.46 -4.56
CA ALA A 286 -8.15 -4.23 -4.54
C ALA A 286 -9.12 -4.15 -5.74
N ILE A 287 -8.66 -4.45 -6.96
CA ILE A 287 -9.48 -4.50 -8.19
C ILE A 287 -10.48 -5.66 -8.15
N GLU A 288 -10.14 -6.78 -7.53
CA GLU A 288 -11.04 -7.90 -7.30
C GLU A 288 -12.15 -7.56 -6.30
N HIS A 289 -11.80 -7.00 -5.15
CA HIS A 289 -12.79 -6.67 -4.11
C HIS A 289 -13.72 -5.52 -4.53
N LEU A 290 -13.28 -4.65 -5.45
CA LEU A 290 -14.16 -3.71 -6.16
C LEU A 290 -15.36 -4.38 -6.87
N LYS A 291 -15.25 -5.65 -7.31
CA LYS A 291 -16.38 -6.41 -7.86
C LYS A 291 -17.52 -6.59 -6.85
N VAL A 292 -17.20 -6.66 -5.55
CA VAL A 292 -18.17 -6.76 -4.46
C VAL A 292 -18.89 -5.43 -4.25
N VAL A 293 -18.15 -4.32 -4.28
CA VAL A 293 -18.74 -2.96 -4.26
C VAL A 293 -19.64 -2.72 -5.48
N ASP A 294 -19.21 -3.15 -6.67
CA ASP A 294 -20.00 -3.13 -7.91
C ASP A 294 -21.29 -3.98 -7.83
N LYS A 295 -21.41 -4.88 -6.84
CA LYS A 295 -22.65 -5.61 -6.52
C LYS A 295 -23.49 -4.82 -5.51
N LEU A 296 -22.90 -4.36 -4.40
CA LEU A 296 -23.58 -3.56 -3.37
C LEU A 296 -24.27 -2.32 -3.93
N ILE A 297 -23.61 -1.61 -4.87
CA ILE A 297 -24.17 -0.45 -5.59
C ILE A 297 -25.42 -0.83 -6.41
N LYS A 298 -25.46 -2.03 -7.02
CA LYS A 298 -26.62 -2.49 -7.81
C LYS A 298 -27.78 -2.92 -6.92
N GLU A 299 -27.49 -3.45 -5.74
CA GLU A 299 -28.50 -3.82 -4.73
C GLU A 299 -29.02 -2.59 -3.96
N SER A 300 -28.21 -1.53 -3.86
CA SER A 300 -28.51 -0.29 -3.11
C SER A 300 -28.41 0.98 -3.99
N PRO A 301 -29.09 1.07 -5.15
CA PRO A 301 -28.81 2.06 -6.21
C PRO A 301 -29.21 3.51 -5.88
N LYS A 302 -29.61 3.80 -4.63
CA LYS A 302 -29.92 5.15 -4.12
C LYS A 302 -29.23 5.47 -2.79
N GLU A 303 -28.32 4.60 -2.34
CA GLU A 303 -27.60 4.77 -1.08
C GLU A 303 -26.38 5.67 -1.31
N LYS A 304 -26.58 6.96 -1.02
CA LYS A 304 -25.67 8.06 -1.37
C LYS A 304 -24.25 7.83 -0.87
N GLU A 305 -24.14 7.29 0.34
CA GLU A 305 -22.92 7.03 1.07
C GLU A 305 -22.01 6.06 0.29
N LEU A 306 -22.58 5.00 -0.32
CA LEU A 306 -21.82 4.03 -1.12
C LEU A 306 -21.26 4.65 -2.40
N PHE A 307 -22.01 5.52 -3.07
CA PHE A 307 -21.55 6.19 -4.29
C PHE A 307 -20.45 7.21 -3.97
N ILE A 308 -20.56 7.93 -2.85
CA ILE A 308 -19.54 8.87 -2.38
C ILE A 308 -18.26 8.14 -1.96
N GLU A 309 -18.36 7.05 -1.19
CA GLU A 309 -17.21 6.21 -0.84
C GLU A 309 -16.53 5.62 -2.09
N LEU A 310 -17.30 5.11 -3.05
CA LEU A 310 -16.74 4.57 -4.30
C LEU A 310 -16.04 5.65 -5.13
N ALA A 311 -16.64 6.83 -5.29
CA ALA A 311 -16.02 7.92 -6.02
C ALA A 311 -14.76 8.45 -5.32
N SER A 312 -14.77 8.49 -3.99
CA SER A 312 -13.61 8.90 -3.18
C SER A 312 -12.47 7.89 -3.33
N LEU A 313 -12.77 6.59 -3.20
CA LEU A 313 -11.82 5.49 -3.39
C LEU A 313 -11.17 5.48 -4.80
N LEU A 314 -11.96 5.72 -5.85
CA LEU A 314 -11.49 5.76 -7.24
C LEU A 314 -10.71 7.04 -7.60
N LEU A 315 -10.82 8.09 -6.78
CA LEU A 315 -10.00 9.31 -6.85
C LEU A 315 -8.70 9.18 -6.02
N GLU A 316 -8.79 8.55 -4.86
CA GLU A 316 -7.67 8.28 -3.93
C GLU A 316 -6.68 7.27 -4.52
N TYR A 317 -7.17 6.26 -5.23
CA TYR A 317 -6.36 5.21 -5.88
C TYR A 317 -6.63 5.10 -7.40
N PRO A 318 -6.12 6.04 -8.23
CA PRO A 318 -6.28 6.00 -9.68
C PRO A 318 -5.79 4.69 -10.34
N ASN A 319 -4.81 4.02 -9.74
CA ASN A 319 -4.25 2.74 -10.19
C ASN A 319 -5.21 1.55 -10.12
N ILE A 320 -6.18 1.55 -9.19
CA ILE A 320 -7.24 0.52 -9.15
C ILE A 320 -8.49 0.91 -9.96
N ASN A 321 -8.53 2.15 -10.46
CA ASN A 321 -9.61 2.66 -11.31
C ASN A 321 -9.46 2.21 -12.78
N SER A 322 -9.39 0.90 -13.00
CA SER A 322 -9.19 0.28 -14.31
C SER A 322 -10.39 0.38 -15.28
N SER A 323 -11.49 1.03 -14.88
CA SER A 323 -12.72 1.14 -15.68
C SER A 323 -13.21 2.58 -15.79
N PHE A 324 -12.87 3.21 -16.92
CA PHE A 324 -13.37 4.51 -17.34
C PHE A 324 -14.91 4.53 -17.38
N GLU A 325 -15.53 3.48 -17.94
CA GLU A 325 -17.00 3.36 -18.05
C GLU A 325 -17.68 3.36 -16.67
N ARG A 326 -17.16 2.59 -15.69
CA ARG A 326 -17.65 2.63 -14.31
C ARG A 326 -17.57 4.03 -13.73
N SER A 327 -16.44 4.72 -13.91
CA SER A 327 -16.25 6.09 -13.39
C SER A 327 -17.21 7.09 -14.03
N ILE A 328 -17.51 6.99 -15.33
CA ILE A 328 -18.51 7.83 -16.00
C ILE A 328 -19.92 7.52 -15.51
N ILE A 329 -20.29 6.26 -15.28
CA ILE A 329 -21.61 5.90 -14.75
C ILE A 329 -21.80 6.44 -13.32
N ILE A 330 -20.82 6.20 -12.43
CA ILE A 330 -20.87 6.65 -11.03
C ILE A 330 -20.84 8.18 -10.93
N SER A 331 -20.01 8.85 -11.71
CA SER A 331 -19.98 10.32 -11.74
C SER A 331 -21.30 10.92 -12.22
N LYS A 332 -21.93 10.41 -13.27
CA LYS A 332 -23.24 10.92 -13.74
C LYS A 332 -24.36 10.67 -12.73
N ALA A 333 -24.39 9.52 -12.06
CA ALA A 333 -25.34 9.27 -10.98
C ALA A 333 -25.18 10.28 -9.83
N LEU A 334 -23.94 10.53 -9.40
CA LEU A 334 -23.61 11.56 -8.40
C LEU A 334 -24.06 12.96 -8.83
N GLN A 335 -23.71 13.38 -10.05
CA GLN A 335 -24.01 14.71 -10.58
C GLN A 335 -25.51 15.02 -10.76
N THR A 336 -26.41 14.02 -10.72
CA THR A 336 -27.81 14.19 -11.12
C THR A 336 -28.84 13.67 -10.11
N GLU A 337 -28.70 12.43 -9.64
CA GLU A 337 -29.72 11.76 -8.81
C GLU A 337 -29.29 11.51 -7.36
N ILE A 338 -27.97 11.40 -7.10
CA ILE A 338 -27.46 10.88 -5.81
C ILE A 338 -26.83 11.98 -4.93
N ALA A 339 -26.05 12.90 -5.49
CA ALA A 339 -25.38 13.98 -4.76
C ALA A 339 -25.15 15.23 -5.65
N PRO A 340 -26.18 15.77 -6.33
CA PRO A 340 -26.02 16.84 -7.31
C PRO A 340 -25.47 18.15 -6.71
N GLU A 341 -25.59 18.33 -5.40
CA GLU A 341 -24.99 19.43 -4.64
C GLU A 341 -23.49 19.25 -4.32
N SER A 342 -22.92 18.09 -4.64
CA SER A 342 -21.52 17.74 -4.34
C SER A 342 -20.63 17.78 -5.58
N THR A 343 -19.43 18.31 -5.42
CA THR A 343 -18.38 18.31 -6.45
C THR A 343 -17.81 16.92 -6.73
N ILE A 344 -18.01 15.92 -5.85
CA ILE A 344 -17.36 14.60 -5.93
C ILE A 344 -17.63 13.87 -7.26
N GLY A 345 -18.84 13.98 -7.80
CA GLY A 345 -19.19 13.42 -9.11
C GLY A 345 -18.45 14.12 -10.26
N TYR A 346 -18.31 15.44 -10.21
CA TYR A 346 -17.56 16.21 -11.22
C TYR A 346 -16.04 15.95 -11.11
N ARG A 347 -15.52 15.83 -9.88
CA ARG A 347 -14.12 15.48 -9.60
C ARG A 347 -13.74 14.13 -10.22
N LEU A 348 -14.58 13.10 -10.04
CA LEU A 348 -14.37 11.77 -10.62
C LEU A 348 -14.38 11.79 -12.16
N GLU A 349 -15.35 12.46 -12.78
CA GLU A 349 -15.41 12.57 -14.25
C GLU A 349 -14.20 13.33 -14.80
N GLY A 350 -13.87 14.51 -14.24
CA GLY A 350 -12.71 15.29 -14.66
C GLY A 350 -11.40 14.49 -14.54
N ALA A 351 -11.24 13.71 -13.46
CA ALA A 351 -10.04 12.92 -13.24
C ALA A 351 -9.85 11.84 -14.30
N VAL A 352 -10.90 11.08 -14.65
CA VAL A 352 -10.79 10.05 -15.68
C VAL A 352 -10.71 10.63 -17.10
N LEU A 353 -11.31 11.80 -17.36
CA LEU A 353 -11.10 12.53 -18.62
C LEU A 353 -9.64 13.00 -18.76
N SER A 354 -9.03 13.54 -17.70
CA SER A 354 -7.62 13.92 -17.69
C SER A 354 -6.68 12.72 -17.86
N GLN A 355 -6.97 11.58 -17.21
CA GLN A 355 -6.24 10.32 -17.45
C GLN A 355 -6.35 9.84 -18.90
N ALA A 356 -7.53 9.96 -19.50
CA ALA A 356 -7.77 9.69 -20.93
C ALA A 356 -7.21 10.76 -21.87
N LYS A 357 -6.44 11.74 -21.37
CA LYS A 357 -5.86 12.90 -22.09
C LYS A 357 -6.90 13.81 -22.76
N LYS A 358 -8.17 13.70 -22.38
CA LYS A 358 -9.30 14.54 -22.84
C LYS A 358 -9.32 15.87 -22.05
N LEU A 359 -8.17 16.56 -22.00
CA LEU A 359 -7.92 17.67 -21.07
C LEU A 359 -8.92 18.83 -21.21
N LYS A 360 -9.39 19.15 -22.43
CA LYS A 360 -10.43 20.16 -22.65
C LYS A 360 -11.83 19.73 -22.23
N GLU A 361 -12.12 18.43 -22.21
CA GLU A 361 -13.37 17.93 -21.61
C GLU A 361 -13.27 17.97 -20.08
N ALA A 362 -12.12 17.60 -19.52
CA ALA A 362 -11.87 17.68 -18.07
C ALA A 362 -11.95 19.12 -17.53
N GLU A 363 -11.31 20.08 -18.22
CA GLU A 363 -11.37 21.51 -17.90
C GLU A 363 -12.83 21.99 -17.75
N ALA A 364 -13.68 21.72 -18.76
CA ALA A 364 -15.09 22.10 -18.76
C ALA A 364 -15.96 21.35 -17.73
N ILE A 365 -15.47 20.24 -17.15
CA ILE A 365 -16.12 19.53 -16.05
C ILE A 365 -15.71 20.11 -14.69
N TYR A 366 -14.43 20.46 -14.50
CA TYR A 366 -13.96 21.15 -13.29
C TYR A 366 -14.51 22.58 -13.21
N GLU A 367 -14.61 23.31 -14.32
CA GLU A 367 -15.25 24.64 -14.35
C GLU A 367 -16.72 24.56 -13.90
N LYS A 368 -17.46 23.51 -14.27
CA LYS A 368 -18.82 23.25 -13.74
C LYS A 368 -18.81 22.96 -12.24
N ALA A 369 -17.85 22.17 -11.75
CA ALA A 369 -17.72 21.93 -10.31
C ALA A 369 -17.51 23.24 -9.51
N LEU A 370 -16.75 24.20 -10.07
CA LEU A 370 -16.58 25.54 -9.50
C LEU A 370 -17.83 26.43 -9.60
N THR A 371 -18.87 26.07 -10.36
CA THR A 371 -20.18 26.75 -10.26
C THR A 371 -21.00 26.27 -9.06
N ILE A 372 -20.71 25.07 -8.54
CA ILE A 372 -21.39 24.47 -7.38
C ILE A 372 -20.65 24.85 -6.10
N SER A 373 -19.32 24.67 -6.07
CA SER A 373 -18.45 25.10 -4.98
C SER A 373 -17.27 25.90 -5.54
N PRO A 374 -17.38 27.24 -5.61
CA PRO A 374 -16.35 28.10 -6.21
C PRO A 374 -14.97 27.99 -5.59
N ASN A 375 -14.88 27.51 -4.35
CA ASN A 375 -13.68 27.51 -3.53
C ASN A 375 -13.29 26.07 -3.08
N ASP A 376 -13.76 25.03 -3.79
CA ASP A 376 -13.35 23.65 -3.54
C ASP A 376 -11.83 23.48 -3.84
N PRO A 377 -11.01 23.14 -2.83
CA PRO A 377 -9.56 23.10 -3.00
C PRO A 377 -9.10 21.95 -3.90
N ASP A 378 -9.78 20.81 -3.90
CA ASP A 378 -9.43 19.67 -4.75
C ASP A 378 -9.80 19.96 -6.21
N VAL A 379 -10.92 20.62 -6.46
CA VAL A 379 -11.28 21.06 -7.82
C VAL A 379 -10.29 22.11 -8.34
N LEU A 380 -9.86 23.06 -7.49
CA LEU A 380 -8.87 24.06 -7.88
C LEU A 380 -7.48 23.45 -8.13
N GLU A 381 -7.06 22.46 -7.34
CA GLU A 381 -5.85 21.67 -7.60
C GLU A 381 -5.91 20.96 -8.95
N GLN A 382 -6.99 20.20 -9.20
CA GLN A 382 -7.11 19.40 -10.42
C GLN A 382 -7.31 20.27 -11.68
N LEU A 383 -8.03 21.39 -11.58
CA LEU A 383 -8.14 22.36 -12.69
C LEU A 383 -6.80 23.05 -12.97
N THR A 384 -6.04 23.40 -11.92
CA THR A 384 -4.67 23.96 -12.08
C THR A 384 -3.79 22.96 -12.83
N ALA A 385 -3.74 21.70 -12.39
CA ALA A 385 -2.98 20.64 -13.07
C ALA A 385 -3.47 20.40 -14.51
N THR A 386 -4.78 20.45 -14.75
CA THR A 386 -5.36 20.30 -16.10
C THR A 386 -4.97 21.46 -17.01
N LYS A 387 -4.98 22.71 -16.51
CA LYS A 387 -4.55 23.90 -17.25
C LYS A 387 -3.04 23.92 -17.53
N LEU A 388 -2.20 23.46 -16.61
CA LEU A 388 -0.77 23.25 -16.85
C LEU A 388 -0.54 22.23 -17.98
N ASN A 389 -1.25 21.10 -17.97
CA ASN A 389 -1.18 20.09 -19.04
C ASN A 389 -1.72 20.61 -20.40
N LEU A 390 -2.58 21.64 -20.38
CA LEU A 390 -3.08 22.36 -21.56
C LEU A 390 -2.16 23.51 -22.01
N GLN A 391 -1.06 23.77 -21.29
CA GLN A 391 -0.17 24.94 -21.46
C GLN A 391 -0.87 26.29 -21.24
N ASP A 392 -2.03 26.31 -20.57
CA ASP A 392 -2.70 27.52 -20.09
C ASP A 392 -2.06 27.99 -18.77
N ILE A 393 -0.83 28.51 -18.90
CA ILE A 393 -0.01 28.99 -17.78
C ILE A 393 -0.73 30.13 -17.02
N LYS A 394 -1.42 31.02 -17.74
CA LYS A 394 -2.16 32.15 -17.16
C LYS A 394 -3.36 31.66 -16.34
N GLY A 395 -4.21 30.80 -16.90
CA GLY A 395 -5.35 30.25 -16.18
C GLY A 395 -4.93 29.34 -15.02
N ALA A 396 -3.84 28.58 -15.14
CA ALA A 396 -3.27 27.82 -14.03
C ALA A 396 -2.84 28.76 -12.87
N LYS A 397 -2.20 29.89 -13.19
CA LYS A 397 -1.81 30.92 -12.22
C LYS A 397 -3.02 31.54 -11.53
N GLU A 398 -4.06 31.90 -12.28
CA GLU A 398 -5.33 32.42 -11.74
C GLU A 398 -6.03 31.42 -10.80
N MET A 399 -6.09 30.13 -11.17
CA MET A 399 -6.69 29.11 -10.30
C MET A 399 -5.86 28.83 -9.04
N THR A 400 -4.52 28.84 -9.14
CA THR A 400 -3.64 28.67 -7.97
C THR A 400 -3.75 29.86 -7.01
N GLN A 401 -3.84 31.09 -7.53
CA GLN A 401 -4.09 32.30 -6.74
C GLN A 401 -5.45 32.23 -6.04
N LYS A 402 -6.50 31.75 -6.72
CA LYS A 402 -7.81 31.53 -6.11
C LYS A 402 -7.75 30.51 -4.97
N TRP A 403 -7.06 29.39 -5.17
CA TRP A 403 -6.85 28.35 -4.15
C TRP A 403 -6.16 28.90 -2.89
N LEU A 404 -5.10 29.70 -3.08
CA LEU A 404 -4.40 30.39 -1.99
C LEU A 404 -5.24 31.50 -1.32
N SER A 405 -6.18 32.14 -2.02
CA SER A 405 -7.07 33.14 -1.40
C SER A 405 -7.97 32.53 -0.31
N THR A 406 -8.26 31.23 -0.42
CA THR A 406 -9.10 30.48 0.52
C THR A 406 -8.29 29.65 1.52
N ASN A 407 -7.09 29.19 1.17
CA ASN A 407 -6.15 28.57 2.10
C ASN A 407 -4.72 29.12 1.85
N PRO A 408 -4.33 30.25 2.49
CA PRO A 408 -3.04 30.90 2.26
C PRO A 408 -1.80 30.06 2.62
N ASN A 409 -1.99 28.99 3.39
CA ASN A 409 -0.94 28.07 3.83
C ASN A 409 -1.03 26.68 3.17
N GLU A 410 -1.80 26.54 2.07
CA GLU A 410 -1.82 25.29 1.33
C GLU A 410 -0.46 25.05 0.64
N VAL A 411 0.29 24.09 1.17
CA VAL A 411 1.65 23.76 0.72
C VAL A 411 1.71 23.41 -0.77
N LYS A 412 0.72 22.66 -1.28
CA LYS A 412 0.65 22.31 -2.71
C LYS A 412 0.50 23.56 -3.57
N ALA A 413 -0.39 24.47 -3.18
CA ALA A 413 -0.71 25.69 -3.92
C ALA A 413 0.44 26.71 -3.86
N LEU A 414 1.10 26.83 -2.71
CA LEU A 414 2.31 27.64 -2.54
C LEU A 414 3.43 27.17 -3.47
N LEU A 415 3.66 25.85 -3.57
CA LEU A 415 4.64 25.27 -4.50
C LEU A 415 4.24 25.48 -5.97
N ALA A 416 3.00 25.18 -6.34
CA ALA A 416 2.51 25.37 -7.71
C ALA A 416 2.67 26.82 -8.19
N LEU A 417 2.30 27.80 -7.36
CA LEU A 417 2.49 29.21 -7.70
C LEU A 417 3.97 29.61 -7.69
N SER A 418 4.81 29.01 -6.86
CA SER A 418 6.25 29.27 -6.85
C SER A 418 6.96 28.75 -8.10
N TYR A 419 6.55 27.61 -8.66
CA TYR A 419 7.03 27.14 -9.96
C TYR A 419 6.58 28.07 -11.10
N LEU A 420 5.31 28.48 -11.10
CA LEU A 420 4.77 29.42 -12.09
C LEU A 420 5.52 30.77 -12.07
N ASP A 421 5.69 31.36 -10.88
CA ASP A 421 6.42 32.61 -10.70
C ASP A 421 7.92 32.47 -11.04
N PHE A 422 8.55 31.32 -10.76
CA PHE A 422 9.93 31.05 -11.16
C PHE A 422 10.10 31.04 -12.69
N TYR A 423 9.18 30.43 -13.45
CA TYR A 423 9.22 30.44 -14.91
C TYR A 423 8.91 31.83 -15.50
N ASP A 424 8.02 32.60 -14.88
CA ASP A 424 7.80 34.03 -15.19
C ASP A 424 8.97 34.94 -14.75
N LYS A 425 9.96 34.39 -14.04
CA LYS A 425 11.11 35.07 -13.42
C LYS A 425 10.76 36.09 -12.33
N ASP A 426 9.56 36.00 -11.74
CA ASP A 426 9.20 36.74 -10.52
C ASP A 426 9.78 36.07 -9.27
N TYR A 427 11.10 36.12 -9.19
CA TYR A 427 11.86 35.60 -8.06
C TYR A 427 11.52 36.32 -6.74
N LEU A 428 11.12 37.59 -6.81
CA LEU A 428 10.74 38.39 -5.63
C LEU A 428 9.44 37.90 -5.00
N ALA A 429 8.42 37.57 -5.80
CA ALA A 429 7.21 36.92 -5.30
C ALA A 429 7.48 35.45 -4.89
N THR A 430 8.42 34.77 -5.54
CA THR A 430 8.72 33.35 -5.30
C THR A 430 9.33 33.08 -3.93
N ILE A 431 10.40 33.79 -3.54
CA ILE A 431 11.16 33.56 -2.29
C ILE A 431 10.27 33.45 -1.03
N PRO A 432 9.37 34.41 -0.72
CA PRO A 432 8.58 34.34 0.52
C PRO A 432 7.60 33.16 0.57
N LYS A 433 7.11 32.67 -0.58
CA LYS A 433 6.24 31.47 -0.63
C LYS A 433 7.02 30.21 -0.27
N LEU A 434 8.24 30.07 -0.80
CA LEU A 434 9.12 28.92 -0.49
C LEU A 434 9.57 28.92 0.97
N ILE A 435 9.88 30.09 1.53
CA ILE A 435 10.16 30.25 2.96
C ILE A 435 8.92 29.85 3.81
N ASN A 436 7.70 30.22 3.39
CA ASN A 436 6.49 29.77 4.09
C ASN A 436 6.35 28.23 4.07
N VAL A 437 6.53 27.58 2.92
CA VAL A 437 6.51 26.10 2.82
C VAL A 437 7.55 25.44 3.73
N ILE A 438 8.77 25.99 3.77
CA ILE A 438 9.85 25.51 4.65
C ILE A 438 9.47 25.63 6.14
N ASN A 439 8.82 26.73 6.53
CA ASN A 439 8.38 26.97 7.91
C ASN A 439 7.17 26.10 8.31
N LEU A 440 6.18 25.95 7.43
CA LEU A 440 5.00 25.11 7.65
C LEU A 440 5.39 23.63 7.87
N LEU A 441 6.44 23.16 7.19
CA LEU A 441 6.97 21.80 7.28
C LEU A 441 8.18 21.67 8.24
N ALA A 442 8.44 22.65 9.11
CA ALA A 442 9.62 22.66 9.97
C ALA A 442 9.69 21.49 10.98
N LYS A 443 8.55 20.89 11.35
CA LYS A 443 8.48 19.72 12.25
C LYS A 443 8.81 18.38 11.57
N THR A 444 8.86 18.37 10.23
CA THR A 444 9.09 17.21 9.37
C THR A 444 10.16 17.57 8.33
N PRO A 445 11.43 17.76 8.73
CA PRO A 445 12.48 18.27 7.85
C PRO A 445 12.69 17.43 6.58
N GLU A 446 12.48 16.12 6.69
CA GLU A 446 12.54 15.12 5.61
C GLU A 446 11.33 15.10 4.66
N ALA A 447 10.26 15.87 4.92
CA ALA A 447 9.06 15.86 4.09
C ALA A 447 9.38 16.24 2.63
N PRO A 448 9.00 15.44 1.60
CA PRO A 448 9.44 15.67 0.22
C PRO A 448 9.18 17.07 -0.32
N ARG A 449 8.00 17.65 -0.04
CA ARG A 449 7.63 19.03 -0.42
C ARG A 449 8.51 20.12 0.23
N ARG A 450 9.10 19.85 1.39
CA ARG A 450 10.08 20.74 2.03
C ARG A 450 11.46 20.64 1.36
N LEU A 451 11.85 19.46 0.89
CA LEU A 451 13.10 19.26 0.16
C LEU A 451 13.05 19.87 -1.24
N GLU A 452 11.88 19.76 -1.88
CA GLU A 452 11.49 20.43 -3.12
C GLU A 452 11.50 21.96 -2.97
N ALA A 453 10.91 22.51 -1.90
CA ALA A 453 10.96 23.95 -1.62
C ALA A 453 12.39 24.47 -1.43
N LEU A 454 13.26 23.71 -0.73
CA LEU A 454 14.69 24.03 -0.62
C LEU A 454 15.39 23.97 -2.00
N HIS A 455 15.08 22.98 -2.84
CA HIS A 455 15.66 22.85 -4.18
C HIS A 455 15.28 24.04 -5.07
N LEU A 456 14.00 24.38 -5.14
CA LEU A 456 13.51 25.50 -5.94
C LEU A 456 14.04 26.85 -5.41
N LEU A 457 14.22 27.00 -4.10
CA LEU A 457 14.85 28.20 -3.54
C LEU A 457 16.33 28.29 -3.94
N GLY A 458 17.04 27.17 -3.98
CA GLY A 458 18.39 27.07 -4.55
C GLY A 458 18.44 27.49 -6.02
N LEU A 459 17.49 27.04 -6.85
CA LEU A 459 17.36 27.47 -8.25
C LEU A 459 17.09 28.96 -8.38
N VAL A 460 16.23 29.55 -7.55
CA VAL A 460 15.95 31.00 -7.54
C VAL A 460 17.22 31.81 -7.27
N TYR A 461 17.97 31.48 -6.21
CA TYR A 461 19.23 32.17 -5.92
C TYR A 461 20.29 31.92 -7.00
N TRP A 462 20.29 30.75 -7.64
CA TRP A 462 21.19 30.44 -8.75
C TRP A 462 20.92 31.32 -9.98
N GLU A 463 19.66 31.50 -10.38
CA GLU A 463 19.30 32.39 -11.49
C GLU A 463 19.54 33.87 -11.16
N GLN A 464 19.44 34.27 -9.88
CA GLN A 464 19.84 35.59 -9.40
C GLN A 464 21.37 35.78 -9.28
N GLY A 465 22.19 34.76 -9.57
CA GLY A 465 23.65 34.82 -9.46
C GLY A 465 24.19 34.78 -8.02
N GLN A 466 23.33 34.60 -7.02
CA GLN A 466 23.66 34.44 -5.60
C GLN A 466 24.14 33.01 -5.33
N ARG A 467 25.40 32.74 -5.70
CA ARG A 467 26.00 31.39 -5.71
C ARG A 467 26.08 30.77 -4.31
N THR A 468 26.45 31.54 -3.30
CA THR A 468 26.63 31.06 -1.91
C THR A 468 25.32 30.64 -1.28
N GLU A 469 24.27 31.45 -1.48
CA GLU A 469 22.91 31.19 -1.04
C GLU A 469 22.36 29.94 -1.73
N ALA A 470 22.53 29.85 -3.06
CA ALA A 470 22.13 28.69 -3.85
C ALA A 470 22.81 27.40 -3.37
N GLU A 471 24.14 27.42 -3.19
CA GLU A 471 24.92 26.28 -2.67
C GLU A 471 24.41 25.80 -1.30
N SER A 472 24.09 26.74 -0.39
CA SER A 472 23.53 26.44 0.93
C SER A 472 22.19 25.71 0.84
N TYR A 473 21.26 26.18 0.00
CA TYR A 473 19.94 25.54 -0.14
C TYR A 473 20.00 24.18 -0.86
N PHE A 474 20.82 24.05 -1.92
CA PHE A 474 21.08 22.76 -2.54
C PHE A 474 21.73 21.77 -1.57
N THR A 475 22.69 22.22 -0.75
CA THR A 475 23.35 21.40 0.27
C THR A 475 22.35 20.89 1.31
N GLN A 476 21.47 21.75 1.82
CA GLN A 476 20.43 21.35 2.77
C GLN A 476 19.46 20.31 2.17
N SER A 477 18.99 20.55 0.94
CA SER A 477 18.09 19.66 0.21
C SER A 477 18.74 18.30 -0.12
N CYS A 478 20.00 18.31 -0.57
CA CYS A 478 20.76 17.11 -0.90
C CYS A 478 21.07 16.24 0.35
N ARG A 479 21.48 16.85 1.47
CA ARG A 479 21.78 16.11 2.73
C ARG A 479 20.58 15.34 3.28
N LEU A 480 19.36 15.74 2.92
CA LEU A 480 18.11 15.08 3.30
C LEU A 480 17.60 14.12 2.20
N GLY A 481 18.42 13.81 1.18
CA GLY A 481 18.18 12.76 0.18
C GLY A 481 17.72 13.23 -1.19
N PHE A 482 17.46 14.53 -1.39
CA PHE A 482 16.88 15.04 -2.64
C PHE A 482 17.88 15.10 -3.79
N GLN A 483 17.90 14.03 -4.60
CA GLN A 483 18.92 13.78 -5.63
C GLN A 483 19.06 14.90 -6.68
N GLN A 484 17.98 15.61 -7.01
CA GLN A 484 18.03 16.74 -7.96
C GLN A 484 18.93 17.88 -7.46
N SER A 485 19.00 18.10 -6.14
CA SER A 485 19.93 19.06 -5.54
C SER A 485 21.37 18.53 -5.53
N CYS A 486 21.57 17.24 -5.24
CA CYS A 486 22.89 16.61 -5.25
C CYS A 486 23.55 16.66 -6.64
N ASN A 487 22.76 16.48 -7.70
CA ASN A 487 23.23 16.49 -9.08
C ASN A 487 23.36 17.90 -9.67
N HIS A 488 23.09 18.96 -8.91
CA HIS A 488 23.17 20.32 -9.43
C HIS A 488 24.61 20.83 -9.47
N GLN A 489 24.98 21.50 -10.56
CA GLN A 489 26.36 21.95 -10.85
C GLN A 489 27.01 22.77 -9.71
N ALA A 490 26.21 23.49 -8.90
CA ALA A 490 26.67 24.24 -7.74
C ALA A 490 27.44 23.38 -6.71
N LEU A 491 27.10 22.10 -6.57
CA LEU A 491 27.77 21.16 -5.66
C LEU A 491 28.89 20.37 -6.36
N LEU A 492 28.76 20.14 -7.68
CA LEU A 492 29.72 19.35 -8.45
C LEU A 492 31.06 20.08 -8.69
N THR A 493 31.07 21.42 -8.69
CA THR A 493 32.29 22.22 -8.93
C THR A 493 33.35 22.13 -7.83
N GLN A 494 33.07 21.48 -6.69
CA GLN A 494 34.02 21.39 -5.57
C GLN A 494 35.01 20.22 -5.67
N GLU A 495 34.80 19.20 -6.52
CA GLU A 495 35.77 18.09 -6.67
C GLU A 495 37.10 18.48 -7.34
N HIS A 496 37.18 19.66 -7.98
CA HIS A 496 38.37 20.14 -8.72
C HIS A 496 38.84 21.53 -8.29
N SER A 497 38.84 21.82 -6.98
CA SER A 497 39.69 22.87 -6.40
C SER A 497 40.89 22.24 -5.68
N PRO A 498 42.15 22.46 -6.12
CA PRO A 498 43.31 22.04 -5.33
C PRO A 498 43.31 22.78 -4.00
N ALA A 499 43.61 22.08 -2.90
CA ALA A 499 43.58 22.65 -1.57
C ALA A 499 44.51 23.89 -1.47
N PRO A 500 44.10 24.97 -0.77
CA PRO A 500 44.94 26.15 -0.62
C PRO A 500 46.27 25.76 0.03
N ALA A 501 47.37 26.15 -0.60
CA ALA A 501 48.71 25.79 -0.15
C ALA A 501 48.91 26.18 1.32
N SER A 502 49.46 25.26 2.11
CA SER A 502 49.60 25.44 3.56
C SER A 502 50.41 26.70 3.87
N ALA A 503 49.76 27.69 4.48
CA ALA A 503 50.44 28.88 4.97
C ALA A 503 51.53 28.47 5.98
N SER A 504 52.78 28.77 5.65
CA SER A 504 53.91 28.52 6.53
C SER A 504 53.75 29.31 7.83
N LYS A 505 54.15 28.70 8.95
CA LYS A 505 54.17 29.39 10.25
C LYS A 505 55.09 30.61 10.15
N PRO A 506 54.71 31.78 10.72
CA PRO A 506 55.66 32.86 10.92
C PRO A 506 56.72 32.43 11.95
N GLU A 507 58.00 32.63 11.61
CA GLU A 507 59.10 32.46 12.57
C GLU A 507 59.11 33.61 13.59
N ALA A 508 59.61 33.32 14.80
CA ALA A 508 59.73 34.33 15.84
C ALA A 508 60.93 35.26 15.58
N PRO A 509 60.81 36.58 15.83
CA PRO A 509 61.87 37.53 15.52
C PRO A 509 63.02 37.45 16.53
N ASN A 510 64.20 37.01 16.07
CA ASN A 510 65.45 37.20 16.81
C ASN A 510 65.96 38.63 16.62
N ARG A 511 66.23 39.30 17.76
CA ARG A 511 67.14 40.44 17.89
C ARG A 511 68.61 39.96 17.83
N PRO A 512 69.62 40.83 17.64
CA PRO A 512 69.58 42.31 17.66
C PRO A 512 69.20 42.95 16.32
#